data_AF-A0A7X9UEV4-F1
#
_entry.id   AF-A0A7X9UEV4-F1
#
_cell.length_a   1.000
_cell.length_b   1.000
_cell.length_c   1.000
_cell.angle_alpha   90.00
_cell.angle_beta   90.00
_cell.angle_gamma   90.00
#
_symmetry.space_group_name_H-M   'P 1'
#
loop_
_entity.id
_entity.type
_entity.pdbx_description
1 polymer ?
#
loop_
_entity_poly.entity_id
_entity_poly.type
_entity_poly.pdbx_seq_one_letter_code
_entity_poly.pdbx_strand_id
1 'polypeptide(L)'
;MISHNPAYTKYLMDKCGVAWFKMDEESGNLVDSKDSFIGTNNGSNVVTGLSGNARSFNGTNSHVIFNAPVVPVGKKSIRFKFKYSDIPSTDIAIIDCGGTSAQRGFLFATNPSGIVFQVSRGTSGTFNFRWAGGHYNDNSFHDFLYTYDGTLSSNSVKIYIDNVLVHSGTALSLESGVYSNNLTLGRFASVASGFGKGVLDELEIYNEVIDPVLKKILISSGETTYSLYKKVGKPLVPLMDGYDNAFGSVIGSASYSTGYTWKAFDNDDTTAYGTNFIPDSSKPIYVGFRFNEPVCVKRYSFLAGLRTFKFMASNNGTTWDTLDTKTSLVSNTSTIQTFDIQNDKFYSYYKLEATLATSGNAWVSIFSVQFYGLMPSILLECPSSEGSYIRNGMDKGFQMDTVEELNIMQQIKEDSIPLGSGKLFRQPIDRSKHKANKIILG
;
A
#
# COMPACT_ATOMS: atom_id res chain seq x y z
N MET A 1 18.44 -22.58 4.63
CA MET A 1 19.28 -21.42 5.01
C MET A 1 18.37 -20.21 5.01
N ILE A 2 18.14 -19.60 6.17
CA ILE A 2 17.32 -18.39 6.28
C ILE A 2 18.17 -17.21 5.83
N SER A 3 17.80 -16.57 4.73
CA SER A 3 18.42 -15.32 4.32
C SER A 3 17.61 -14.17 4.91
N HIS A 4 18.09 -13.56 5.99
CA HIS A 4 17.57 -12.27 6.42
C HIS A 4 17.88 -11.23 5.34
N ASN A 5 16.85 -10.50 4.89
CA ASN A 5 16.97 -9.46 3.89
C ASN A 5 16.74 -8.08 4.55
N PRO A 6 17.79 -7.41 5.04
CA PRO A 6 17.66 -6.16 5.78
C PRO A 6 17.09 -5.04 4.91
N ALA A 7 17.34 -5.07 3.59
CA ALA A 7 16.79 -4.09 2.67
C ALA A 7 15.28 -4.23 2.51
N TYR A 8 14.77 -5.46 2.43
CA TYR A 8 13.33 -5.71 2.40
C TYR A 8 12.65 -5.37 3.73
N THR A 9 13.26 -5.75 4.87
CA THR A 9 12.77 -5.35 6.20
C THR A 9 12.69 -3.83 6.30
N LYS A 10 13.73 -3.09 5.89
CA LYS A 10 13.71 -1.62 5.88
C LYS A 10 12.60 -1.04 4.99
N TYR A 11 12.43 -1.59 3.78
CA TYR A 11 11.35 -1.17 2.88
C TYR A 11 9.96 -1.37 3.50
N LEU A 12 9.70 -2.52 4.11
CA LEU A 12 8.44 -2.78 4.80
C LEU A 12 8.27 -1.84 6.00
N MET A 13 9.34 -1.59 6.75
CA MET A 13 9.32 -0.72 7.93
C MET A 13 8.98 0.74 7.58
N ASP A 14 9.43 1.21 6.42
CA ASP A 14 9.09 2.53 5.87
C ASP A 14 7.65 2.59 5.36
N LYS A 15 7.16 1.49 4.75
CA LYS A 15 5.83 1.43 4.16
C LYS A 15 4.71 1.28 5.18
N CYS A 16 4.88 0.39 6.16
CA CYS A 16 3.83 -0.01 7.12
C CYS A 16 4.39 -0.47 8.48
N GLY A 17 5.64 -0.15 8.78
CA GLY A 17 6.27 -0.54 10.04
C GLY A 17 5.75 0.24 11.24
N VAL A 18 5.52 -0.48 12.35
CA VAL A 18 5.21 0.09 13.65
C VAL A 18 6.46 0.17 14.52
N ALA A 19 7.17 -0.96 14.67
CA ALA A 19 8.38 -1.05 15.48
C ALA A 19 9.32 -2.13 14.93
N TRP A 20 10.63 -1.92 15.10
CA TRP A 20 11.65 -2.89 14.74
C TRP A 20 12.74 -2.95 15.82
N PHE A 21 12.73 -4.03 16.60
CA PHE A 21 13.77 -4.31 17.58
C PHE A 21 14.80 -5.24 16.94
N LYS A 22 15.89 -4.65 16.46
CA LYS A 22 17.03 -5.38 15.88
C LYS A 22 17.72 -6.26 16.91
N MET A 23 17.74 -5.82 18.17
CA MET A 23 18.46 -6.48 19.28
C MET A 23 19.98 -6.42 19.15
N ASP A 24 20.48 -5.47 18.34
CA ASP A 24 21.89 -5.26 18.04
C ASP A 24 22.66 -4.52 19.14
N GLU A 25 22.00 -4.01 20.18
CA GLU A 25 22.70 -3.20 21.19
C GLU A 25 23.69 -4.06 21.99
N GLU A 26 24.91 -3.55 22.20
CA GLU A 26 26.00 -4.24 22.90
C GLU A 26 25.69 -4.53 24.37
N SER A 27 24.80 -3.75 24.99
CA SER A 27 24.31 -3.95 26.36
C SER A 27 23.03 -3.11 26.61
N GLY A 28 22.40 -3.31 27.77
CA GLY A 28 21.34 -2.42 28.26
C GLY A 28 19.94 -2.73 27.72
N ASN A 29 19.15 -1.67 27.55
CA ASN A 29 17.75 -1.71 27.11
C ASN A 29 17.65 -1.95 25.59
N LEU A 30 16.51 -2.48 25.16
CA LEU A 30 16.19 -2.62 23.75
C LEU A 30 15.51 -1.34 23.27
N VAL A 31 15.93 -0.82 22.13
CA VAL A 31 15.31 0.35 21.50
C VAL A 31 14.88 -0.01 20.09
N ASP A 32 13.67 0.37 19.70
CA ASP A 32 13.24 0.12 18.32
C ASP A 32 13.93 1.07 17.34
N SER A 33 13.94 0.71 16.05
CA SER A 33 14.62 1.50 15.00
C SER A 33 14.03 2.90 14.77
N LYS A 34 12.92 3.26 15.41
CA LYS A 34 12.28 4.58 15.35
C LYS A 34 12.37 5.33 16.69
N ASP A 35 13.14 4.83 17.66
CA ASP A 35 13.37 5.42 18.99
C ASP A 35 12.06 5.76 19.76
N SER A 36 10.98 5.04 19.44
CA SER A 36 9.62 5.28 19.96
C SER A 36 9.26 4.35 21.12
N PHE A 37 9.87 3.16 21.17
CA PHE A 37 9.59 2.12 22.14
C PHE A 37 10.88 1.65 22.80
N ILE A 38 10.88 1.63 24.13
CA ILE A 38 12.05 1.23 24.93
C ILE A 38 11.65 0.05 25.81
N GLY A 39 12.39 -1.05 25.68
CA GLY A 39 12.28 -2.26 26.46
C GLY A 39 13.30 -2.29 27.58
N THR A 40 12.87 -2.22 28.83
CA THR A 40 13.75 -2.36 29.99
C THR A 40 14.22 -3.80 30.11
N ASN A 41 15.54 -4.01 30.01
CA ASN A 41 16.15 -5.33 30.12
C ASN A 41 16.31 -5.73 31.59
N ASN A 42 15.76 -6.89 31.96
CA ASN A 42 15.82 -7.46 33.29
C ASN A 42 16.51 -8.84 33.23
N GLY A 43 17.79 -8.85 32.87
CA GLY A 43 18.64 -10.04 32.95
C GLY A 43 18.73 -10.91 31.69
N SER A 44 18.27 -10.43 30.53
CA SER A 44 18.62 -11.06 29.25
C SER A 44 20.06 -10.72 28.84
N ASN A 45 20.74 -11.65 28.18
CA ASN A 45 22.13 -11.49 27.75
C ASN A 45 22.22 -11.16 26.27
N VAL A 46 23.22 -10.35 25.91
CA VAL A 46 23.60 -10.12 24.52
C VAL A 46 24.40 -11.32 24.01
N VAL A 47 24.00 -11.88 22.88
CA VAL A 47 24.68 -13.01 22.22
C VAL A 47 24.76 -12.75 20.71
N THR A 48 25.56 -13.52 19.99
CA THR A 48 25.57 -13.46 18.53
C THR A 48 24.23 -13.92 17.96
N GLY A 49 23.63 -13.05 17.16
CA GLY A 49 22.37 -13.25 16.43
C GLY A 49 22.57 -13.78 15.01
N LEU A 50 21.49 -13.74 14.24
CA LEU A 50 21.48 -14.03 12.80
C LEU A 50 22.02 -12.84 12.00
N SER A 51 21.69 -11.61 12.39
CA SER A 51 22.02 -10.36 11.69
C SER A 51 22.76 -9.35 12.57
N GLY A 52 23.58 -9.84 13.49
CA GLY A 52 24.37 -9.01 14.41
C GLY A 52 24.33 -9.57 15.83
N ASN A 53 23.85 -8.79 16.78
CA ASN A 53 23.57 -9.27 18.14
C ASN A 53 22.10 -9.69 18.28
N ALA A 54 21.82 -10.46 19.32
CA ALA A 54 20.49 -10.92 19.69
C ALA A 54 20.30 -10.90 21.22
N ARG A 55 19.09 -11.20 21.70
CA ARG A 55 18.81 -11.37 23.13
C ARG A 55 18.56 -12.83 23.50
N SER A 56 19.34 -13.31 24.46
CA SER A 56 19.18 -14.64 25.05
C SER A 56 18.43 -14.58 26.38
N PHE A 57 17.39 -15.40 26.49
CA PHE A 57 16.58 -15.59 27.69
C PHE A 57 16.88 -16.96 28.32
N ASN A 58 16.97 -16.98 29.65
CA ASN A 58 17.46 -18.10 30.46
C ASN A 58 16.38 -19.08 30.97
N GLY A 59 15.10 -18.82 30.71
CA GLY A 59 14.00 -19.67 31.16
C GLY A 59 13.66 -19.59 32.66
N THR A 60 14.30 -18.69 33.41
CA THR A 60 14.16 -18.61 34.88
C THR A 60 13.67 -17.24 35.35
N ASN A 61 14.32 -16.17 34.91
CA ASN A 61 14.01 -14.81 35.38
C ASN A 61 14.33 -13.68 34.38
N SER A 62 15.04 -13.98 33.28
CA SER A 62 15.38 -12.98 32.27
C SER A 62 14.15 -12.56 31.48
N HIS A 63 13.93 -11.25 31.32
CA HIS A 63 12.83 -10.73 30.52
C HIS A 63 13.07 -9.29 30.08
N VAL A 64 12.25 -8.80 29.15
CA VAL A 64 12.22 -7.38 28.74
C VAL A 64 10.78 -6.87 28.85
N ILE A 65 10.58 -5.68 29.42
CA ILE A 65 9.25 -5.04 29.52
C ILE A 65 9.29 -3.71 28.79
N PHE A 66 8.38 -3.51 27.84
CA PHE A 66 8.27 -2.25 27.10
C PHE A 66 7.46 -1.21 27.86
N ASN A 67 7.79 0.06 27.63
CA ASN A 67 7.14 1.22 28.25
C ASN A 67 5.73 1.51 27.69
N ALA A 68 5.33 0.90 26.57
CA ALA A 68 4.03 1.10 25.94
C ALA A 68 3.52 -0.17 25.23
N PRO A 69 2.22 -0.22 24.87
CA PRO A 69 1.71 -1.21 23.92
C PRO A 69 2.33 -0.96 22.54
N VAL A 70 2.88 -2.01 21.93
CA VAL A 70 3.57 -1.93 20.63
C VAL A 70 2.76 -2.58 19.51
N VAL A 71 2.06 -3.69 19.80
CA VAL A 71 1.32 -4.46 18.80
C VAL A 71 -0.01 -3.75 18.47
N PRO A 72 -0.29 -3.40 17.20
CA PRO A 72 -1.51 -2.71 16.82
C PRO A 72 -2.75 -3.62 16.93
N VAL A 73 -3.91 -3.01 17.13
CA VAL A 73 -5.24 -3.67 17.11
C VAL A 73 -5.71 -3.81 15.66
N GLY A 74 -6.36 -4.92 15.31
CA GLY A 74 -6.89 -5.14 13.96
C GLY A 74 -5.82 -5.65 12.98
N LYS A 75 -5.79 -5.14 11.75
CA LYS A 75 -4.86 -5.60 10.71
C LYS A 75 -3.40 -5.45 11.17
N LYS A 76 -2.58 -6.50 11.02
CA LYS A 76 -1.19 -6.52 11.49
C LYS A 76 -0.34 -7.65 10.90
N SER A 77 0.97 -7.49 11.04
CA SER A 77 1.93 -8.59 10.94
C SER A 77 2.97 -8.51 12.06
N ILE A 78 3.43 -9.66 12.54
CA ILE A 78 4.50 -9.77 13.55
C ILE A 78 5.49 -10.81 13.03
N ARG A 79 6.73 -10.38 12.79
CA ARG A 79 7.83 -11.22 12.29
C ARG A 79 8.98 -11.23 13.27
N PHE A 80 9.60 -12.37 13.52
CA PHE A 80 10.77 -12.46 14.39
C PHE A 80 11.56 -13.73 14.13
N LYS A 81 12.80 -13.76 14.61
CA LYS A 81 13.74 -14.85 14.42
C LYS A 81 13.98 -15.44 15.79
N PHE A 82 13.73 -16.74 15.95
CA PHE A 82 13.84 -17.37 17.26
C PHE A 82 14.57 -18.70 17.17
N LYS A 83 15.46 -18.92 18.13
CA LYS A 83 16.27 -20.13 18.27
C LYS A 83 16.06 -20.70 19.67
N TYR A 84 15.70 -21.98 19.76
CA TYR A 84 15.51 -22.67 21.02
C TYR A 84 15.74 -24.18 20.87
N SER A 85 15.94 -24.85 22.01
CA SER A 85 16.19 -26.30 22.07
C SER A 85 15.21 -27.05 22.98
N ASP A 86 14.63 -26.34 23.94
CA ASP A 86 13.86 -26.94 25.02
C ASP A 86 12.39 -27.09 24.64
N ILE A 87 11.78 -28.21 25.04
CA ILE A 87 10.33 -28.43 24.97
C ILE A 87 9.79 -28.33 26.40
N PRO A 88 9.08 -27.24 26.75
CA PRO A 88 8.54 -27.10 28.09
C PRO A 88 7.33 -28.00 28.32
N SER A 89 7.02 -28.28 29.60
CA SER A 89 5.86 -29.09 30.00
C SER A 89 4.52 -28.34 29.98
N THR A 90 4.56 -27.02 29.78
CA THR A 90 3.39 -26.12 29.71
C THR A 90 3.69 -24.96 28.76
N ASP A 91 2.72 -24.08 28.54
CA ASP A 91 2.91 -22.86 27.76
C ASP A 91 3.92 -21.94 28.47
N ILE A 92 4.97 -21.54 27.75
CA ILE A 92 6.01 -20.62 28.21
C ILE A 92 6.13 -19.47 27.20
N ALA A 93 6.02 -18.23 27.67
CA ALA A 93 5.94 -17.07 26.80
C ALA A 93 7.33 -16.59 26.35
N ILE A 94 7.44 -16.31 25.04
CA ILE A 94 8.59 -15.64 24.44
C ILE A 94 8.23 -14.20 24.07
N ILE A 95 7.02 -13.98 23.55
CA ILE A 95 6.47 -12.65 23.24
C ILE A 95 5.04 -12.61 23.75
N ASP A 96 4.71 -11.68 24.64
CA ASP A 96 3.36 -11.53 25.18
C ASP A 96 2.98 -10.05 25.35
N CYS A 97 1.71 -9.74 25.13
CA CYS A 97 1.11 -8.44 25.43
C CYS A 97 -0.34 -8.57 25.92
N GLY A 98 -0.68 -9.73 26.50
CA GLY A 98 -2.04 -10.05 26.96
C GLY A 98 -2.69 -11.21 26.20
N GLY A 99 -1.88 -12.08 25.59
CA GLY A 99 -2.37 -13.32 24.99
C GLY A 99 -2.57 -14.43 26.01
N THR A 100 -2.90 -14.14 27.27
CA THR A 100 -3.32 -15.14 28.27
C THR A 100 -4.86 -15.22 28.36
N SER A 101 -5.40 -16.27 28.99
CA SER A 101 -6.85 -16.41 29.17
C SER A 101 -7.38 -15.26 30.05
N ALA A 102 -8.49 -14.64 29.64
CA ALA A 102 -9.10 -13.43 30.23
C ALA A 102 -8.46 -12.07 29.88
N GLN A 103 -7.36 -12.05 29.12
CA GLN A 103 -6.77 -10.80 28.61
C GLN A 103 -7.04 -10.61 27.12
N ARG A 104 -6.79 -9.40 26.62
CA ARG A 104 -6.79 -9.07 25.19
C ARG A 104 -5.35 -8.91 24.77
N GLY A 105 -4.92 -9.62 23.73
CA GLY A 105 -3.56 -9.45 23.23
C GLY A 105 -3.02 -10.66 22.51
N PHE A 106 -1.77 -10.52 22.08
CA PHE A 106 -1.03 -11.52 21.34
C PHE A 106 -0.06 -12.27 22.24
N LEU A 107 0.10 -13.58 21.99
CA LEU A 107 1.09 -14.45 22.60
C LEU A 107 1.77 -15.29 21.50
N PHE A 108 3.10 -15.28 21.54
CA PHE A 108 3.93 -16.34 21.00
C PHE A 108 4.62 -17.08 22.16
N ALA A 109 4.43 -18.40 22.20
CA ALA A 109 4.91 -19.27 23.26
C ALA A 109 5.47 -20.59 22.71
N THR A 110 6.24 -21.29 23.53
CA THR A 110 6.58 -22.70 23.34
C THR A 110 5.83 -23.55 24.35
N ASN A 111 5.45 -24.77 23.97
CA ASN A 111 4.68 -25.70 24.79
C ASN A 111 5.01 -27.17 24.42
N PRO A 112 4.38 -28.17 25.07
CA PRO A 112 4.63 -29.58 24.76
C PRO A 112 4.38 -29.98 23.30
N SER A 113 3.50 -29.26 22.59
CA SER A 113 3.14 -29.49 21.19
C SER A 113 3.99 -28.68 20.20
N GLY A 114 4.97 -27.91 20.69
CA GLY A 114 5.84 -27.09 19.86
C GLY A 114 5.63 -25.59 20.09
N ILE A 115 5.38 -24.84 19.02
CA ILE A 115 5.11 -23.40 19.10
C ILE A 115 3.61 -23.10 19.19
N VAL A 116 3.28 -21.94 19.77
CA VAL A 116 1.91 -21.44 19.92
C VAL A 116 1.83 -20.01 19.42
N PHE A 117 0.87 -19.75 18.53
CA PHE A 117 0.40 -18.42 18.19
C PHE A 117 -1.02 -18.24 18.73
N GLN A 118 -1.23 -17.21 19.53
CA GLN A 118 -2.52 -16.96 20.16
C GLN A 118 -2.86 -15.49 20.18
N VAL A 119 -4.15 -15.21 19.96
CA VAL A 119 -4.76 -13.90 20.20
C VAL A 119 -5.95 -14.11 21.14
N SER A 120 -5.90 -13.52 22.33
CA SER A 120 -6.98 -13.62 23.33
C SER A 120 -8.01 -12.50 23.20
N ARG A 121 -9.26 -12.74 23.62
CA ARG A 121 -10.39 -11.80 23.43
C ARG A 121 -10.95 -11.17 24.70
N GLY A 122 -10.25 -11.26 25.83
CA GLY A 122 -10.66 -10.66 27.10
C GLY A 122 -11.63 -11.50 27.95
N THR A 123 -11.88 -12.75 27.57
CA THR A 123 -12.71 -13.69 28.33
C THR A 123 -11.94 -14.99 28.56
N SER A 124 -11.97 -15.51 29.79
CA SER A 124 -11.23 -16.72 30.17
C SER A 124 -11.56 -17.91 29.26
N GLY A 125 -10.55 -18.67 28.86
CA GLY A 125 -10.69 -19.84 27.99
C GLY A 125 -11.10 -19.55 26.54
N THR A 126 -11.20 -18.28 26.14
CA THR A 126 -11.62 -17.92 24.77
C THR A 126 -10.54 -17.19 24.01
N PHE A 127 -10.37 -17.55 22.75
CA PHE A 127 -9.35 -16.99 21.87
C PHE A 127 -10.00 -16.38 20.63
N ASN A 128 -9.49 -15.24 20.18
CA ASN A 128 -9.79 -14.75 18.84
C ASN A 128 -9.24 -15.70 17.78
N PHE A 129 -8.04 -16.20 18.04
CA PHE A 129 -7.36 -17.20 17.24
C PHE A 129 -6.37 -17.94 18.14
N ARG A 130 -6.23 -19.26 17.97
CA ARG A 130 -5.15 -20.04 18.60
C ARG A 130 -4.74 -21.13 17.63
N TRP A 131 -3.44 -21.23 17.40
CA TRP A 131 -2.81 -22.36 16.72
C TRP A 131 -1.62 -22.83 17.55
N ALA A 132 -1.49 -24.14 17.70
CA ALA A 132 -0.37 -24.78 18.37
C ALA A 132 0.08 -25.97 17.52
N GLY A 133 1.38 -26.05 17.25
CA GLY A 133 1.95 -27.17 16.50
C GLY A 133 3.33 -26.89 15.93
N GLY A 134 4.03 -27.97 15.59
CA GLY A 134 5.34 -27.89 14.95
C GLY A 134 6.49 -27.75 15.94
N HIS A 135 7.48 -28.62 15.82
CA HIS A 135 8.70 -28.59 16.61
C HIS A 135 9.81 -27.93 15.79
N TYR A 136 10.22 -26.73 16.22
CA TYR A 136 11.30 -25.93 15.64
C TYR A 136 12.43 -25.72 16.66
N ASN A 137 12.54 -26.67 17.61
CA ASN A 137 13.48 -26.66 18.73
C ASN A 137 14.80 -27.37 18.40
N ASP A 138 15.30 -27.19 17.17
CA ASP A 138 16.53 -27.83 16.67
C ASP A 138 17.80 -27.02 16.98
N ASN A 139 17.67 -25.98 17.82
CA ASN A 139 18.73 -25.03 18.15
C ASN A 139 19.28 -24.26 16.94
N SER A 140 18.50 -24.12 15.88
CA SER A 140 18.72 -23.19 14.77
C SER A 140 17.79 -21.99 14.87
N PHE A 141 18.15 -20.88 14.24
CA PHE A 141 17.19 -19.80 14.04
C PHE A 141 16.12 -20.25 13.04
N HIS A 142 14.87 -19.91 13.32
CA HIS A 142 13.74 -19.99 12.41
C HIS A 142 13.08 -18.61 12.27
N ASP A 143 12.61 -18.29 11.06
CA ASP A 143 11.90 -17.05 10.78
C ASP A 143 10.39 -17.28 10.90
N PHE A 144 9.78 -16.64 11.88
CA PHE A 144 8.36 -16.76 12.16
C PHE A 144 7.62 -15.51 11.73
N LEU A 145 6.51 -15.67 11.03
CA LEU A 145 5.63 -14.57 10.63
C LEU A 145 4.17 -14.92 10.90
N TYR A 146 3.53 -14.12 11.74
CA TYR A 146 2.09 -14.09 11.94
C TYR A 146 1.48 -12.92 11.15
N THR A 147 0.40 -13.16 10.41
CA THR A 147 -0.38 -12.08 9.77
C THR A 147 -1.86 -12.19 10.09
N TYR A 148 -2.53 -11.03 10.22
CA TYR A 148 -3.98 -10.91 10.34
C TYR A 148 -4.48 -9.77 9.46
N ASP A 149 -5.44 -10.05 8.57
CA ASP A 149 -5.97 -9.07 7.61
C ASP A 149 -6.99 -8.08 8.19
N GLY A 150 -7.37 -8.24 9.46
CA GLY A 150 -8.33 -7.38 10.13
C GLY A 150 -9.79 -7.72 9.82
N THR A 151 -10.07 -8.83 9.15
CA THR A 151 -11.43 -9.25 8.75
C THR A 151 -11.86 -10.54 9.44
N LEU A 152 -13.08 -11.01 9.15
CA LEU A 152 -13.59 -12.33 9.54
C LEU A 152 -13.62 -13.31 8.35
N SER A 153 -12.98 -12.95 7.24
CA SER A 153 -12.94 -13.77 6.05
C SER A 153 -12.17 -15.06 6.32
N SER A 154 -12.48 -16.11 5.56
CA SER A 154 -11.70 -17.35 5.59
C SER A 154 -10.22 -17.07 5.33
N ASN A 155 -9.32 -17.69 6.11
CA ASN A 155 -7.87 -17.52 5.99
C ASN A 155 -7.38 -16.08 6.27
N SER A 156 -8.14 -15.33 7.07
CA SER A 156 -7.77 -13.99 7.54
C SER A 156 -6.51 -13.98 8.40
N VAL A 157 -6.18 -15.11 9.03
CA VAL A 157 -4.94 -15.31 9.79
C VAL A 157 -4.03 -16.30 9.06
N LYS A 158 -2.74 -15.97 8.95
CA LYS A 158 -1.73 -16.87 8.36
C LYS A 158 -0.47 -16.92 9.21
N ILE A 159 0.16 -18.09 9.23
CA ILE A 159 1.42 -18.34 9.91
C ILE A 159 2.40 -18.89 8.90
N TYR A 160 3.53 -18.20 8.75
CA TYR A 160 4.64 -18.62 7.92
C TYR A 160 5.84 -18.94 8.79
N ILE A 161 6.55 -20.00 8.43
CA ILE A 161 7.80 -20.40 9.08
C ILE A 161 8.80 -20.67 7.97
N ASP A 162 9.95 -20.01 8.06
CA ASP A 162 11.00 -20.03 7.03
C ASP A 162 10.44 -19.72 5.63
N ASN A 163 9.61 -18.68 5.56
CA ASN A 163 8.89 -18.22 4.37
C ASN A 163 7.84 -19.19 3.78
N VAL A 164 7.60 -20.34 4.41
CA VAL A 164 6.61 -21.33 3.98
C VAL A 164 5.32 -21.13 4.78
N LEU A 165 4.17 -21.11 4.10
CA LEU A 165 2.87 -21.09 4.77
C LEU A 165 2.65 -22.43 5.49
N VAL A 166 2.64 -22.41 6.83
CA VAL A 166 2.44 -23.62 7.66
C VAL A 166 1.00 -23.72 8.15
N HIS A 167 0.32 -22.60 8.33
CA HIS A 167 -1.08 -22.60 8.76
C HIS A 167 -1.86 -21.40 8.22
N SER A 168 -3.14 -21.62 7.95
CA SER A 168 -4.13 -20.57 7.71
C SER A 168 -5.38 -20.85 8.53
N GLY A 169 -5.94 -19.80 9.11
CA GLY A 169 -7.15 -19.88 9.91
C GLY A 169 -7.95 -18.60 9.87
N THR A 170 -9.03 -18.55 10.66
CA THR A 170 -9.97 -17.44 10.65
C THR A 170 -10.10 -16.89 12.06
N ALA A 171 -10.00 -15.57 12.21
CA ALA A 171 -10.34 -14.91 13.46
C ALA A 171 -11.83 -15.08 13.74
N LEU A 172 -12.22 -15.39 14.99
CA LEU A 172 -13.66 -15.53 15.32
C LEU A 172 -14.34 -14.22 15.72
N SER A 173 -13.60 -13.11 15.78
CA SER A 173 -14.13 -11.77 16.07
C SER A 173 -13.17 -10.67 15.62
N LEU A 174 -13.72 -9.48 15.32
CA LEU A 174 -12.90 -8.30 15.09
C LEU A 174 -12.28 -7.84 16.41
N GLU A 175 -11.01 -7.47 16.37
CA GLU A 175 -10.38 -6.86 17.53
C GLU A 175 -10.86 -5.40 17.66
N SER A 176 -11.44 -5.07 18.81
CA SER A 176 -12.07 -3.76 19.06
C SER A 176 -11.52 -3.01 20.27
N GLY A 177 -10.58 -3.61 21.01
CA GLY A 177 -10.04 -3.05 22.24
C GLY A 177 -8.52 -3.10 22.27
N VAL A 178 -7.92 -2.12 22.94
CA VAL A 178 -6.47 -2.08 23.20
C VAL A 178 -6.06 -3.35 23.97
N TYR A 179 -4.85 -3.82 23.71
CA TYR A 179 -4.28 -4.96 24.39
C TYR A 179 -4.06 -4.68 25.88
N SER A 180 -4.20 -5.71 26.70
CA SER A 180 -4.27 -5.59 28.15
C SER A 180 -2.93 -5.23 28.81
N ASN A 181 -1.81 -5.49 28.14
CA ASN A 181 -0.48 -5.20 28.68
C ASN A 181 0.43 -4.61 27.61
N ASN A 182 1.49 -3.95 28.07
CA ASN A 182 2.61 -3.60 27.22
C ASN A 182 3.29 -4.87 26.68
N LEU A 183 4.03 -4.71 25.58
CA LEU A 183 4.86 -5.79 25.06
C LEU A 183 5.84 -6.26 26.14
N THR A 184 5.95 -7.58 26.31
CA THR A 184 6.86 -8.25 27.22
C THR A 184 7.53 -9.39 26.47
N LEU A 185 8.85 -9.53 26.62
CA LEU A 185 9.62 -10.62 26.04
C LEU A 185 10.17 -11.52 27.15
N GLY A 186 10.19 -12.83 26.90
CA GLY A 186 10.80 -13.82 27.78
C GLY A 186 9.99 -14.20 29.03
N ARG A 187 8.72 -13.77 29.15
CA ARG A 187 7.75 -14.23 30.17
C ARG A 187 6.33 -13.80 29.83
N PHE A 188 5.35 -14.25 30.61
CA PHE A 188 3.98 -13.71 30.52
C PHE A 188 3.96 -12.23 30.94
N ALA A 189 3.18 -11.41 30.24
CA ALA A 189 3.12 -9.97 30.46
C ALA A 189 2.40 -9.61 31.76
N SER A 190 1.40 -10.40 32.15
CA SER A 190 0.51 -10.12 33.29
C SER A 190 0.97 -10.70 34.62
N VAL A 191 1.89 -11.67 34.60
CA VAL A 191 2.34 -12.41 35.78
C VAL A 191 3.84 -12.68 35.70
N ALA A 192 4.52 -12.68 36.84
CA ALA A 192 5.94 -13.00 36.92
C ALA A 192 6.21 -14.52 36.88
N SER A 193 5.77 -15.18 35.81
CA SER A 193 5.94 -16.62 35.59
C SER A 193 6.04 -16.95 34.10
N GLY A 194 6.23 -18.23 33.78
CA GLY A 194 6.29 -18.73 32.40
C GLY A 194 7.49 -18.17 31.63
N PHE A 195 8.67 -18.17 32.26
CA PHE A 195 9.88 -17.58 31.70
C PHE A 195 10.41 -18.38 30.50
N GLY A 196 10.55 -17.68 29.38
CA GLY A 196 11.05 -18.19 28.11
C GLY A 196 12.54 -18.49 28.13
N LYS A 197 12.93 -19.58 27.44
CA LYS A 197 14.33 -19.91 27.16
C LYS A 197 14.55 -19.94 25.65
N GLY A 198 15.59 -19.24 25.19
CA GLY A 198 15.94 -19.18 23.77
C GLY A 198 16.59 -17.85 23.39
N VAL A 199 16.89 -17.69 22.12
CA VAL A 199 17.51 -16.49 21.54
C VAL A 199 16.53 -15.86 20.56
N LEU A 200 16.13 -14.63 20.82
CA LEU A 200 15.25 -13.82 19.98
C LEU A 200 16.06 -12.77 19.25
N ASP A 201 15.69 -12.54 17.99
CA ASP A 201 16.36 -11.63 17.08
C ASP A 201 15.34 -11.02 16.10
N GLU A 202 15.63 -9.83 15.58
CA GLU A 202 14.89 -9.17 14.49
C GLU A 202 13.35 -9.15 14.66
N LEU A 203 12.86 -8.62 15.79
CA LEU A 203 11.41 -8.49 16.06
C LEU A 203 10.85 -7.28 15.33
N GLU A 204 10.03 -7.55 14.32
CA GLU A 204 9.40 -6.59 13.44
C GLU A 204 7.87 -6.62 13.63
N ILE A 205 7.25 -5.44 13.77
CA ILE A 205 5.81 -5.28 13.94
C ILE A 205 5.30 -4.31 12.88
N TYR A 206 4.22 -4.68 12.19
CA TYR A 206 3.61 -3.94 11.10
C TYR A 206 2.10 -3.75 11.33
N ASN A 207 1.54 -2.66 10.80
CA ASN A 207 0.10 -2.37 10.83
C ASN A 207 -0.62 -2.80 9.54
N GLU A 208 0.05 -3.56 8.68
CA GLU A 208 -0.50 -4.14 7.46
C GLU A 208 -0.12 -5.64 7.36
N VAL A 209 -0.79 -6.37 6.47
CA VAL A 209 -0.39 -7.72 6.09
C VAL A 209 0.83 -7.64 5.17
N ILE A 210 1.93 -8.28 5.55
CA ILE A 210 3.13 -8.37 4.73
C ILE A 210 3.26 -9.75 4.09
N ASP A 211 3.99 -9.81 2.98
CA ASP A 211 4.44 -11.06 2.41
C ASP A 211 5.81 -11.45 3.00
N PRO A 212 6.04 -12.73 3.32
CA PRO A 212 7.32 -13.20 3.90
C PRO A 212 8.50 -12.97 2.95
N VAL A 213 8.24 -12.99 1.64
CA VAL A 213 9.20 -12.81 0.56
C VAL A 213 8.73 -11.69 -0.35
N LEU A 214 9.66 -10.82 -0.76
CA LEU A 214 9.39 -9.80 -1.77
C LEU A 214 8.92 -10.46 -3.09
N LYS A 215 7.79 -10.01 -3.62
CA LYS A 215 7.23 -10.50 -4.88
C LYS A 215 7.28 -9.43 -5.97
N LYS A 216 8.49 -9.08 -6.38
CA LYS A 216 8.73 -8.16 -7.49
C LYS A 216 9.18 -8.91 -8.74
N ILE A 217 9.00 -8.31 -9.90
CA ILE A 217 9.46 -8.84 -11.17
C ILE A 217 10.18 -7.74 -11.95
N LEU A 218 11.17 -8.15 -12.73
CA LEU A 218 11.86 -7.34 -13.72
C LEU A 218 11.75 -8.08 -15.06
N ILE A 219 11.90 -7.35 -16.16
CA ILE A 219 12.16 -7.91 -17.47
C ILE A 219 13.63 -7.68 -17.83
N SER A 220 14.21 -8.57 -18.63
CA SER A 220 15.59 -8.40 -19.11
C SER A 220 15.63 -8.30 -20.63
N SER A 221 16.59 -7.50 -21.11
CA SER A 221 17.03 -7.51 -22.51
C SER A 221 18.54 -7.54 -22.50
N GLY A 222 19.13 -8.68 -22.91
CA GLY A 222 20.55 -8.96 -22.71
C GLY A 222 20.91 -9.00 -21.21
N GLU A 223 21.94 -8.25 -20.82
CA GLU A 223 22.42 -8.17 -19.44
C GLU A 223 21.70 -7.09 -18.61
N THR A 224 20.84 -6.29 -19.24
CA THR A 224 20.19 -5.16 -18.59
C THR A 224 18.79 -5.54 -18.11
N THR A 225 18.47 -5.18 -16.87
CA THR A 225 17.16 -5.40 -16.26
C THR A 225 16.35 -4.12 -16.18
N TYR A 226 15.04 -4.25 -16.39
CA TYR A 226 14.13 -3.13 -16.45
C TYR A 226 12.86 -3.39 -15.63
N SER A 227 12.29 -2.31 -15.14
CA SER A 227 10.92 -2.25 -14.64
C SER A 227 10.05 -1.46 -15.61
N LEU A 228 8.78 -1.83 -15.72
CA LEU A 228 7.80 -1.07 -16.50
C LEU A 228 6.95 -0.23 -15.55
N TYR A 229 6.99 1.08 -15.71
CA TYR A 229 6.08 1.98 -15.00
C TYR A 229 4.84 2.22 -15.85
N LYS A 230 3.68 1.84 -15.30
CA LYS A 230 2.40 1.94 -15.99
C LYS A 230 1.87 3.37 -16.00
N LYS A 231 1.17 3.63 -17.09
CA LYS A 231 0.66 4.88 -17.62
C LYS A 231 -0.19 5.64 -16.59
N VAL A 232 0.36 6.72 -16.02
CA VAL A 232 -0.42 7.71 -15.29
C VAL A 232 -1.39 8.32 -16.30
N GLY A 233 -2.69 8.29 -15.98
CA GLY A 233 -3.70 8.94 -16.81
C GLY A 233 -3.41 10.44 -16.83
N LYS A 234 -3.12 11.00 -18.01
CA LYS A 234 -3.04 12.45 -18.19
C LYS A 234 -4.45 12.94 -18.48
N PRO A 235 -5.14 13.63 -17.54
CA PRO A 235 -6.46 14.18 -17.83
C PRO A 235 -6.37 15.12 -19.03
N LEU A 236 -7.30 14.98 -19.96
CA LEU A 236 -7.34 15.75 -21.20
C LEU A 236 -8.43 16.81 -21.15
N VAL A 237 -9.53 16.54 -20.46
CA VAL A 237 -10.60 17.51 -20.29
C VAL A 237 -10.25 18.38 -19.08
N PRO A 238 -10.05 19.70 -19.25
CA PRO A 238 -9.87 20.60 -18.12
C PRO A 238 -11.16 20.70 -17.29
N LEU A 239 -11.04 21.27 -16.09
CA LEU A 239 -12.20 21.63 -15.28
C LEU A 239 -13.14 22.56 -16.08
N MET A 240 -14.43 22.23 -16.12
CA MET A 240 -15.44 23.04 -16.81
C MET A 240 -16.29 23.83 -15.82
N ASP A 241 -16.50 25.10 -16.11
CA ASP A 241 -17.44 26.01 -15.44
C ASP A 241 -18.51 26.58 -16.41
N GLY A 242 -18.53 26.05 -17.63
CA GLY A 242 -19.41 26.44 -18.72
C GLY A 242 -19.28 25.49 -19.92
N TYR A 243 -19.94 25.82 -21.03
CA TYR A 243 -19.95 24.94 -22.22
C TYR A 243 -18.65 24.96 -23.02
N ASP A 244 -17.90 26.05 -22.98
CA ASP A 244 -16.74 26.28 -23.84
C ASP A 244 -15.56 26.80 -23.04
N ASN A 245 -14.34 26.47 -23.47
CA ASN A 245 -13.11 27.06 -22.98
C ASN A 245 -12.01 27.05 -24.06
N ALA A 246 -10.78 27.40 -23.68
CA ALA A 246 -9.65 27.46 -24.60
C ALA A 246 -9.26 26.10 -25.22
N PHE A 247 -9.64 24.98 -24.60
CA PHE A 247 -9.27 23.64 -25.02
C PHE A 247 -10.35 22.94 -25.84
N GLY A 248 -11.61 23.40 -25.73
CA GLY A 248 -12.72 22.79 -26.43
C GLY A 248 -14.08 23.16 -25.88
N SER A 249 -15.06 22.30 -26.16
CA SER A 249 -16.46 22.51 -25.84
C SER A 249 -17.13 21.20 -25.40
N VAL A 250 -18.05 21.30 -24.45
CA VAL A 250 -18.85 20.18 -23.98
C VAL A 250 -19.94 19.88 -24.99
N ILE A 251 -20.09 18.60 -25.33
CA ILE A 251 -21.19 18.10 -26.16
C ILE A 251 -22.11 17.23 -25.32
N GLY A 252 -23.40 17.21 -25.63
CA GLY A 252 -24.32 16.31 -24.96
C GLY A 252 -25.72 16.39 -25.55
N SER A 253 -26.57 15.46 -25.13
CA SER A 253 -28.00 15.52 -25.38
C SER A 253 -28.66 16.61 -24.52
N ALA A 254 -29.98 16.76 -24.65
CA ALA A 254 -30.73 17.79 -23.92
C ALA A 254 -30.56 17.69 -22.40
N SER A 255 -30.18 18.81 -21.76
CA SER A 255 -30.15 18.99 -20.30
C SER A 255 -31.54 19.24 -19.73
N TYR A 256 -31.73 18.85 -18.47
CA TYR A 256 -32.92 19.20 -17.68
C TYR A 256 -32.59 20.21 -16.59
N SER A 257 -33.39 21.28 -16.54
CA SER A 257 -33.30 22.31 -15.49
C SER A 257 -31.86 22.82 -15.31
N THR A 258 -31.34 22.86 -14.09
CA THR A 258 -29.97 23.27 -13.73
C THR A 258 -28.91 22.18 -13.94
N GLY A 259 -29.28 21.02 -14.48
CA GLY A 259 -28.39 19.88 -14.75
C GLY A 259 -27.69 20.01 -16.10
N TYR A 260 -26.94 21.09 -16.31
CA TYR A 260 -26.25 21.37 -17.57
C TYR A 260 -25.19 20.30 -17.90
N THR A 261 -24.95 20.02 -19.18
CA THR A 261 -23.99 18.99 -19.62
C THR A 261 -22.57 19.24 -19.12
N TRP A 262 -22.14 20.50 -18.98
CA TRP A 262 -20.79 20.83 -18.51
C TRP A 262 -20.54 20.44 -17.05
N LYS A 263 -21.59 20.27 -16.24
CA LYS A 263 -21.49 19.75 -14.87
C LYS A 263 -21.05 18.29 -14.80
N ALA A 264 -21.06 17.58 -15.93
CA ALA A 264 -20.40 16.28 -15.98
C ALA A 264 -18.87 16.42 -15.88
N PHE A 265 -18.29 17.60 -16.10
CA PHE A 265 -16.85 17.85 -16.23
C PHE A 265 -16.34 18.93 -15.23
N ASP A 266 -17.12 19.28 -14.23
CA ASP A 266 -16.79 20.29 -13.21
C ASP A 266 -16.05 19.70 -12.00
N ASN A 267 -15.78 18.39 -12.01
CA ASN A 267 -15.10 17.64 -10.94
C ASN A 267 -15.76 17.83 -9.56
N ASP A 268 -17.08 18.07 -9.54
CA ASP A 268 -17.89 18.16 -8.33
C ASP A 268 -18.92 17.02 -8.31
N ASP A 269 -18.74 16.08 -7.38
CA ASP A 269 -19.63 14.93 -7.23
C ASP A 269 -21.03 15.30 -6.67
N THR A 270 -21.27 16.58 -6.37
CA THR A 270 -22.56 17.10 -5.90
C THR A 270 -23.39 17.75 -7.01
N THR A 271 -22.79 18.09 -8.15
CA THR A 271 -23.44 18.69 -9.31
C THR A 271 -23.39 17.75 -10.52
N ALA A 272 -24.54 17.51 -11.15
CA ALA A 272 -24.64 16.53 -12.24
C ALA A 272 -25.10 17.16 -13.54
N TYR A 273 -24.67 16.55 -14.65
CA TYR A 273 -25.48 16.57 -15.86
C TYR A 273 -26.71 15.67 -15.66
N GLY A 274 -27.91 16.23 -15.82
CA GLY A 274 -29.17 15.52 -15.64
C GLY A 274 -30.06 15.56 -16.88
N THR A 275 -30.75 14.46 -17.20
CA THR A 275 -31.76 14.39 -18.27
C THR A 275 -33.19 14.36 -17.75
N ASN A 276 -34.15 14.71 -18.61
CA ASN A 276 -35.59 14.59 -18.37
C ASN A 276 -36.24 13.41 -19.10
N PHE A 277 -35.43 12.48 -19.60
CA PHE A 277 -35.91 11.31 -20.31
C PHE A 277 -35.08 10.07 -19.94
N ILE A 278 -35.73 8.92 -20.06
CA ILE A 278 -35.12 7.60 -19.87
C ILE A 278 -34.39 7.25 -21.16
N PRO A 279 -33.10 6.90 -21.13
CA PRO A 279 -32.37 6.53 -22.33
C PRO A 279 -32.84 5.16 -22.85
N ASP A 280 -32.97 5.06 -24.17
CA ASP A 280 -33.23 3.80 -24.88
C ASP A 280 -32.52 3.80 -26.24
N SER A 281 -32.66 2.73 -27.04
CA SER A 281 -32.00 2.61 -28.34
C SER A 281 -32.50 3.60 -29.40
N SER A 282 -33.73 4.10 -29.29
CA SER A 282 -34.31 5.11 -30.16
C SER A 282 -33.96 6.54 -29.72
N LYS A 283 -33.69 6.72 -28.42
CA LYS A 283 -33.35 8.00 -27.81
C LYS A 283 -32.21 7.84 -26.80
N PRO A 284 -30.96 7.65 -27.27
CA PRO A 284 -29.81 7.55 -26.37
C PRO A 284 -29.53 8.88 -25.68
N ILE A 285 -29.02 8.81 -24.45
CA ILE A 285 -28.37 9.96 -23.79
C ILE A 285 -26.92 9.99 -24.21
N TYR A 286 -26.37 11.18 -24.45
CA TYR A 286 -24.91 11.31 -24.57
C TYR A 286 -24.36 12.54 -23.86
N VAL A 287 -23.09 12.42 -23.47
CA VAL A 287 -22.27 13.51 -22.94
C VAL A 287 -20.83 13.29 -23.37
N GLY A 288 -20.11 14.36 -23.67
CA GLY A 288 -18.80 14.27 -24.25
C GLY A 288 -18.08 15.60 -24.32
N PHE A 289 -16.93 15.58 -24.97
CA PHE A 289 -16.10 16.76 -25.18
C PHE A 289 -15.62 16.80 -26.62
N ARG A 290 -15.65 18.00 -27.21
CA ARG A 290 -15.02 18.34 -28.47
C ARG A 290 -13.76 19.15 -28.16
N PHE A 291 -12.61 18.56 -28.42
CA PHE A 291 -11.32 19.24 -28.37
C PHE A 291 -11.11 20.13 -29.60
N ASN A 292 -10.48 21.29 -29.39
CA ASN A 292 -10.07 22.19 -30.47
C ASN A 292 -8.99 21.53 -31.35
N GLU A 293 -8.06 20.81 -30.71
CA GLU A 293 -7.03 20.00 -31.38
C GLU A 293 -7.32 18.51 -31.17
N PRO A 294 -7.22 17.66 -32.21
CA PRO A 294 -7.40 16.21 -32.05
C PRO A 294 -6.47 15.63 -30.98
N VAL A 295 -7.00 14.81 -30.09
CA VAL A 295 -6.25 14.11 -29.04
C VAL A 295 -6.44 12.60 -29.17
N CYS A 296 -5.57 11.81 -28.55
CA CYS A 296 -5.69 10.36 -28.46
C CYS A 296 -6.16 9.97 -27.04
N VAL A 297 -7.47 9.81 -26.86
CA VAL A 297 -8.03 9.26 -25.60
C VAL A 297 -7.78 7.76 -25.56
N LYS A 298 -7.26 7.28 -24.43
CA LYS A 298 -6.98 5.85 -24.17
C LYS A 298 -7.63 5.32 -22.90
N ARG A 299 -8.26 6.19 -22.11
CA ARG A 299 -9.06 5.84 -20.93
C ARG A 299 -10.16 6.86 -20.74
N TYR A 300 -11.30 6.42 -20.20
CA TYR A 300 -12.36 7.31 -19.76
C TYR A 300 -12.83 6.90 -18.36
N SER A 301 -13.30 7.87 -17.59
CA SER A 301 -13.96 7.65 -16.30
C SER A 301 -15.23 8.47 -16.18
N PHE A 302 -16.14 8.02 -15.32
CA PHE A 302 -17.37 8.74 -14.97
C PHE A 302 -17.98 8.15 -13.68
N LEU A 303 -18.84 8.91 -13.02
CA LEU A 303 -19.71 8.44 -11.95
C LEU A 303 -21.17 8.54 -12.44
N ALA A 304 -21.79 7.39 -12.71
CA ALA A 304 -23.19 7.30 -13.15
C ALA A 304 -23.64 5.84 -13.14
N GLY A 305 -24.94 5.62 -12.92
CA GLY A 305 -25.57 4.30 -12.93
C GLY A 305 -25.75 3.66 -14.32
N LEU A 306 -24.88 3.93 -15.29
CA LEU A 306 -24.99 3.43 -16.66
C LEU A 306 -24.78 1.91 -16.72
N ARG A 307 -25.58 1.21 -17.53
CA ARG A 307 -25.53 -0.25 -17.69
C ARG A 307 -25.20 -0.71 -19.10
N THR A 308 -25.71 0.02 -20.09
CA THR A 308 -25.43 -0.23 -21.51
C THR A 308 -25.08 1.09 -22.18
N PHE A 309 -23.86 1.17 -22.69
CA PHE A 309 -23.35 2.36 -23.36
C PHE A 309 -22.20 2.05 -24.31
N LYS A 310 -21.92 3.01 -25.20
CA LYS A 310 -20.76 3.03 -26.08
C LYS A 310 -19.87 4.22 -25.72
N PHE A 311 -18.56 4.02 -25.81
CA PHE A 311 -17.62 5.13 -25.90
C PHE A 311 -17.24 5.30 -27.36
N MET A 312 -17.46 6.50 -27.89
CA MET A 312 -17.35 6.78 -29.32
C MET A 312 -16.48 8.00 -29.58
N ALA A 313 -15.86 8.04 -30.75
CA ALA A 313 -15.04 9.15 -31.20
C ALA A 313 -15.35 9.57 -32.64
N SER A 314 -15.06 10.82 -32.98
CA SER A 314 -15.31 11.38 -34.31
C SER A 314 -14.35 12.53 -34.62
N ASN A 315 -14.12 12.80 -35.91
CA ASN A 315 -13.41 13.99 -36.39
C ASN A 315 -14.32 15.04 -37.04
N ASN A 316 -15.59 14.70 -37.27
CA ASN A 316 -16.55 15.58 -37.96
C ASN A 316 -17.85 15.79 -37.17
N GLY A 317 -18.03 15.11 -36.03
CA GLY A 317 -19.24 15.18 -35.20
C GLY A 317 -20.44 14.40 -35.76
N THR A 318 -20.35 13.82 -36.96
CA THR A 318 -21.47 13.13 -37.64
C THR A 318 -21.22 11.63 -37.83
N THR A 319 -20.01 11.24 -38.24
CA THR A 319 -19.58 9.84 -38.36
C THR A 319 -18.81 9.46 -37.10
N TRP A 320 -19.23 8.38 -36.44
CA TRP A 320 -18.69 7.99 -35.15
C TRP A 320 -18.10 6.59 -35.17
N ASP A 321 -16.84 6.47 -34.77
CA ASP A 321 -16.18 5.21 -34.52
C ASP A 321 -16.50 4.75 -33.09
N THR A 322 -16.87 3.47 -32.93
CA THR A 322 -17.09 2.88 -31.60
C THR A 322 -15.75 2.38 -31.06
N LEU A 323 -15.27 2.99 -29.97
CA LEU A 323 -14.00 2.61 -29.34
C LEU A 323 -14.18 1.61 -28.19
N ASP A 324 -15.36 1.59 -27.55
CA ASP A 324 -15.70 0.62 -26.51
C ASP A 324 -17.22 0.39 -26.47
N THR A 325 -17.63 -0.79 -26.02
CA THR A 325 -19.04 -1.15 -25.81
C THR A 325 -19.17 -1.89 -24.48
N LYS A 326 -20.05 -1.38 -23.62
CA LYS A 326 -20.42 -2.04 -22.36
C LYS A 326 -21.89 -2.42 -22.40
N THR A 327 -22.19 -3.64 -21.98
CA THR A 327 -23.56 -4.17 -21.88
C THR A 327 -23.75 -4.83 -20.51
N SER A 328 -24.97 -4.74 -20.00
CA SER A 328 -25.39 -5.48 -18.80
C SER A 328 -24.54 -5.25 -17.55
N LEU A 329 -23.89 -4.08 -17.41
CA LEU A 329 -23.15 -3.76 -16.19
C LEU A 329 -24.10 -3.70 -14.98
N VAL A 330 -23.57 -4.03 -13.81
CA VAL A 330 -24.24 -3.74 -12.54
C VAL A 330 -24.25 -2.23 -12.36
N SER A 331 -25.39 -1.66 -12.00
CA SER A 331 -25.48 -0.21 -11.80
C SER A 331 -24.60 0.21 -10.62
N ASN A 332 -23.80 1.27 -10.83
CA ASN A 332 -22.94 1.87 -9.81
C ASN A 332 -23.20 3.38 -9.77
N THR A 333 -23.63 3.88 -8.62
CA THR A 333 -23.89 5.31 -8.39
C THR A 333 -23.07 5.87 -7.23
N SER A 334 -22.09 5.12 -6.72
CA SER A 334 -21.34 5.49 -5.51
C SER A 334 -19.84 5.63 -5.74
N THR A 335 -19.28 5.05 -6.81
CA THR A 335 -17.85 5.14 -7.10
C THR A 335 -17.60 5.43 -8.58
N ILE A 336 -16.53 6.18 -8.85
CA ILE A 336 -16.07 6.47 -10.21
C ILE A 336 -15.69 5.16 -10.91
N GLN A 337 -16.29 4.92 -12.06
CA GLN A 337 -15.97 3.82 -12.95
C GLN A 337 -14.90 4.27 -13.94
N THR A 338 -13.90 3.43 -14.18
CA THR A 338 -12.77 3.74 -15.09
C THR A 338 -12.55 2.59 -16.05
N PHE A 339 -12.37 2.90 -17.33
CA PHE A 339 -12.19 1.91 -18.39
C PHE A 339 -11.04 2.31 -19.32
N ASP A 340 -10.15 1.36 -19.56
CA ASP A 340 -9.09 1.47 -20.57
C ASP A 340 -9.61 1.01 -21.94
N ILE A 341 -9.17 1.69 -23.00
CA ILE A 341 -9.54 1.38 -24.38
C ILE A 341 -8.29 1.26 -25.25
N GLN A 342 -8.37 0.41 -26.28
CA GLN A 342 -7.36 0.35 -27.33
C GLN A 342 -7.73 1.37 -28.40
N ASN A 343 -7.00 2.50 -28.41
CA ASN A 343 -7.13 3.53 -29.43
C ASN A 343 -5.74 4.12 -29.73
N ASP A 344 -5.38 4.14 -31.00
CA ASP A 344 -4.16 4.71 -31.55
C ASP A 344 -4.42 5.91 -32.48
N LYS A 345 -5.70 6.24 -32.71
CA LYS A 345 -6.13 7.35 -33.57
C LYS A 345 -6.43 8.61 -32.76
N PHE A 346 -6.23 9.75 -33.40
CA PHE A 346 -6.55 11.07 -32.85
C PHE A 346 -7.93 11.52 -33.34
N TYR A 347 -8.76 11.99 -32.41
CA TYR A 347 -10.09 12.50 -32.69
C TYR A 347 -10.32 13.85 -32.03
N SER A 348 -11.13 14.70 -32.66
CA SER A 348 -11.60 15.95 -32.04
C SER A 348 -12.80 15.74 -31.12
N TYR A 349 -13.62 14.71 -31.32
CA TYR A 349 -14.85 14.49 -30.55
C TYR A 349 -14.79 13.15 -29.82
N TYR A 350 -15.21 13.15 -28.56
CA TYR A 350 -15.39 11.95 -27.76
C TYR A 350 -16.68 12.03 -26.96
N LYS A 351 -17.45 10.94 -26.91
CA LYS A 351 -18.68 10.88 -26.11
C LYS A 351 -18.94 9.52 -25.50
N LEU A 352 -19.60 9.55 -24.35
CA LEU A 352 -20.35 8.42 -23.78
C LEU A 352 -21.77 8.51 -24.32
N GLU A 353 -22.25 7.44 -24.95
CA GLU A 353 -23.62 7.31 -25.46
C GLU A 353 -24.30 6.11 -24.80
N ALA A 354 -25.28 6.35 -23.94
CA ALA A 354 -25.95 5.31 -23.18
C ALA A 354 -27.39 5.06 -23.64
N THR A 355 -27.79 3.80 -23.62
CA THR A 355 -29.13 3.33 -23.96
C THR A 355 -29.81 2.61 -22.80
N LEU A 356 -29.12 2.45 -21.67
CA LEU A 356 -29.71 1.90 -20.44
C LEU A 356 -28.97 2.40 -19.20
N ALA A 357 -29.74 2.84 -18.21
CA ALA A 357 -29.25 3.23 -16.88
C ALA A 357 -30.09 2.58 -15.77
N THR A 358 -29.44 2.27 -14.64
CA THR A 358 -30.01 1.76 -13.39
C THR A 358 -31.02 0.61 -13.58
N SER A 359 -32.26 0.74 -13.08
CA SER A 359 -33.30 -0.28 -13.18
C SER A 359 -34.06 -0.28 -14.51
N GLY A 360 -33.66 0.55 -15.49
CA GLY A 360 -34.29 0.64 -16.81
C GLY A 360 -35.46 1.62 -16.92
N ASN A 361 -35.86 2.26 -15.81
CA ASN A 361 -36.92 3.28 -15.77
C ASN A 361 -36.50 4.49 -14.92
N ALA A 362 -35.28 5.01 -15.12
CA ALA A 362 -34.80 6.17 -14.37
C ALA A 362 -34.15 7.20 -15.28
N TRP A 363 -34.28 8.46 -14.88
CA TRP A 363 -33.44 9.54 -15.40
C TRP A 363 -31.99 9.31 -15.02
N VAL A 364 -31.10 9.88 -15.81
CA VAL A 364 -29.66 9.71 -15.62
C VAL A 364 -29.08 10.98 -15.05
N SER A 365 -28.23 10.81 -14.05
CA SER A 365 -27.30 11.82 -13.58
C SER A 365 -25.88 11.31 -13.85
N ILE A 366 -25.08 12.13 -14.53
CA ILE A 366 -23.68 11.82 -14.85
C ILE A 366 -22.80 12.89 -14.22
N PHE A 367 -21.81 12.42 -13.46
CA PHE A 367 -20.85 13.22 -12.71
C PHE A 367 -19.43 12.81 -13.14
N SER A 368 -18.46 13.70 -12.89
CA SER A 368 -17.02 13.39 -12.89
C SER A 368 -16.52 12.61 -14.12
N VAL A 369 -17.03 12.99 -15.29
CA VAL A 369 -16.56 12.51 -16.58
C VAL A 369 -15.17 13.08 -16.83
N GLN A 370 -14.23 12.20 -17.18
CA GLN A 370 -12.88 12.59 -17.57
C GLN A 370 -12.35 11.67 -18.65
N PHE A 371 -11.59 12.24 -19.59
CA PHE A 371 -10.90 11.49 -20.63
C PHE A 371 -9.40 11.61 -20.40
N TYR A 372 -8.69 10.51 -20.55
CA TYR A 372 -7.27 10.47 -20.29
C TYR A 372 -6.52 10.06 -21.55
N GLY A 373 -5.44 10.78 -21.81
CA GLY A 373 -4.32 10.21 -22.51
C GLY A 373 -3.64 9.24 -21.56
N LEU A 374 -3.01 8.20 -22.11
CA LEU A 374 -2.08 7.40 -21.33
C LEU A 374 -0.68 7.85 -21.70
N MET A 375 0.11 8.28 -20.71
CA MET A 375 1.54 8.45 -20.93
C MET A 375 2.12 7.12 -21.45
N PRO A 376 3.14 7.13 -22.32
CA PRO A 376 3.75 5.89 -22.77
C PRO A 376 4.28 5.11 -21.57
N SER A 377 4.23 3.79 -21.65
CA SER A 377 4.89 2.97 -20.63
C SER A 377 6.39 3.30 -20.62
N ILE A 378 6.93 3.60 -19.43
CA ILE A 378 8.35 3.93 -19.27
C ILE A 378 9.12 2.66 -18.93
N LEU A 379 10.15 2.39 -19.72
CA LEU A 379 11.15 1.37 -19.41
C LEU A 379 12.19 1.99 -18.46
N LEU A 380 12.11 1.66 -17.18
CA LEU A 380 13.08 2.10 -16.19
C LEU A 380 14.21 1.08 -16.09
N GLU A 381 15.41 1.45 -16.51
CA GLU A 381 16.61 0.66 -16.27
C GLU A 381 16.84 0.54 -14.77
N CYS A 382 16.79 -0.69 -14.27
CA CYS A 382 16.99 -0.99 -12.87
C CYS A 382 18.42 -1.48 -12.68
N PRO A 383 19.26 -0.74 -11.90
CA PRO A 383 20.54 -1.25 -11.44
C PRO A 383 20.39 -2.63 -10.78
N SER A 384 21.42 -3.46 -10.88
CA SER A 384 21.48 -4.81 -10.30
C SER A 384 21.51 -4.83 -8.76
N SER A 385 21.34 -3.68 -8.10
CA SER A 385 21.29 -3.58 -6.65
C SER A 385 19.94 -4.11 -6.13
N GLU A 386 19.99 -4.85 -5.02
CA GLU A 386 18.79 -5.36 -4.35
C GLU A 386 17.85 -4.22 -3.92
N GLY A 387 18.42 -3.10 -3.46
CA GLY A 387 17.65 -1.90 -3.13
C GLY A 387 16.87 -1.34 -4.32
N SER A 388 17.47 -1.32 -5.52
CA SER A 388 16.79 -0.92 -6.74
C SER A 388 15.65 -1.88 -7.08
N TYR A 389 15.87 -3.19 -7.00
CA TYR A 389 14.83 -4.19 -7.24
C TYR A 389 13.65 -4.07 -6.27
N ILE A 390 13.91 -3.88 -4.97
CA ILE A 390 12.86 -3.71 -3.95
C ILE A 390 11.99 -2.47 -4.25
N ARG A 391 12.64 -1.34 -4.55
CA ARG A 391 11.96 -0.04 -4.75
C ARG A 391 11.25 0.04 -6.10
N ASN A 392 11.91 -0.44 -7.15
CA ASN A 392 11.54 -0.14 -8.52
C ASN A 392 10.97 -1.33 -9.27
N GLY A 393 11.14 -2.56 -8.78
CA GLY A 393 10.59 -3.74 -9.42
C GLY A 393 9.06 -3.67 -9.55
N MET A 394 8.53 -4.28 -10.60
CA MET A 394 7.09 -4.36 -10.83
C MET A 394 6.47 -5.36 -9.85
N ASP A 395 5.26 -5.09 -9.34
CA ASP A 395 4.57 -6.02 -8.45
C ASP A 395 4.10 -7.29 -9.19
N LYS A 396 4.06 -8.42 -8.46
CA LYS A 396 3.45 -9.66 -8.97
C LYS A 396 1.97 -9.40 -9.31
N GLY A 397 1.63 -9.50 -10.60
CA GLY A 397 0.31 -9.17 -11.14
C GLY A 397 0.28 -7.92 -12.02
N PHE A 398 1.42 -7.25 -12.20
CA PHE A 398 1.57 -6.20 -13.19
C PHE A 398 1.15 -6.71 -14.58
N GLN A 399 0.13 -6.09 -15.15
CA GLN A 399 -0.33 -6.40 -16.49
C GLN A 399 0.47 -5.60 -17.51
N MET A 400 1.30 -6.30 -18.28
CA MET A 400 2.04 -5.75 -19.40
C MET A 400 1.21 -5.82 -20.68
N ASP A 401 1.17 -4.71 -21.41
CA ASP A 401 0.61 -4.67 -22.76
C ASP A 401 1.75 -4.98 -23.75
N THR A 402 1.69 -6.15 -24.39
CA THR A 402 2.75 -6.62 -25.31
C THR A 402 2.61 -6.05 -26.71
N VAL A 403 1.55 -5.30 -27.02
CA VAL A 403 1.39 -4.64 -28.32
C VAL A 403 1.80 -3.17 -28.27
N GLU A 404 2.03 -2.60 -27.08
CA GLU A 404 2.56 -1.25 -26.94
C GLU A 404 4.04 -1.18 -27.31
N GLU A 405 4.39 -0.21 -28.16
CA GLU A 405 5.78 0.14 -28.42
C GLU A 405 6.41 0.83 -27.19
N LEU A 406 7.46 0.23 -26.63
CA LEU A 406 8.20 0.75 -25.49
C LEU A 406 9.34 1.67 -25.97
N ASN A 407 9.00 2.93 -26.23
CA ASN A 407 9.94 3.91 -26.82
C ASN A 407 10.46 4.97 -25.84
N ILE A 408 10.03 4.95 -24.58
CA ILE A 408 10.56 5.82 -23.52
C ILE A 408 11.38 5.00 -22.54
N MET A 409 12.64 5.40 -22.38
CA MET A 409 13.57 4.81 -21.43
C MET A 409 13.99 5.85 -20.39
N GLN A 410 14.10 5.42 -19.14
CA GLN A 410 14.62 6.21 -18.04
C GLN A 410 15.71 5.43 -17.30
N GLN A 411 16.73 6.12 -16.80
CA GLN A 411 17.80 5.53 -16.01
C GLN A 411 17.75 6.03 -14.57
N ILE A 412 18.01 5.13 -13.62
CA ILE A 412 18.16 5.49 -12.21
C ILE A 412 19.64 5.80 -11.96
N LYS A 413 19.90 7.00 -11.45
CA LYS A 413 21.21 7.35 -10.92
C LYS A 413 21.18 7.18 -9.40
N GLU A 414 21.81 6.14 -8.88
CA GLU A 414 21.91 5.89 -7.43
C GLU A 414 22.98 6.77 -6.75
N ASP A 415 23.86 7.40 -7.54
CA ASP A 415 24.87 8.33 -7.02
C ASP A 415 24.23 9.65 -6.57
N SER A 416 23.96 9.79 -5.28
CA SER A 416 23.81 11.11 -4.67
C SER A 416 25.21 11.66 -4.36
N ILE A 417 25.68 12.62 -5.15
CA ILE A 417 26.77 13.49 -4.67
C ILE A 417 26.14 14.30 -3.54
N PRO A 418 26.64 14.24 -2.29
CA PRO A 418 26.23 15.17 -1.27
C PRO A 418 26.41 16.56 -1.86
N LEU A 419 25.34 17.33 -1.98
CA LEU A 419 25.47 18.77 -2.15
C LEU A 419 26.18 19.23 -0.89
N GLY A 420 27.53 19.27 -0.91
CA GLY A 420 28.34 19.64 0.24
C GLY A 420 27.75 20.90 0.86
N SER A 421 27.74 20.99 2.20
CA SER A 421 27.14 22.07 3.00
C SER A 421 26.96 23.34 2.17
N GLY A 422 25.73 23.58 1.68
CA GLY A 422 25.48 24.43 0.51
C GLY A 422 26.44 25.60 0.39
N LYS A 423 27.18 25.71 -0.73
CA LYS A 423 28.11 26.82 -0.94
C LYS A 423 27.35 28.14 -0.77
N LEU A 424 27.60 28.81 0.36
CA LEU A 424 27.19 30.19 0.54
C LEU A 424 27.97 31.02 -0.48
N PHE A 425 27.31 31.47 -1.54
CA PHE A 425 27.88 32.44 -2.47
C PHE A 425 28.05 33.77 -1.72
N ARG A 426 29.23 33.98 -1.12
CA ARG A 426 29.66 35.31 -0.67
C ARG A 426 30.41 35.97 -1.82
N GLN A 427 29.71 36.82 -2.56
CA GLN A 427 30.35 37.78 -3.45
C GLN A 427 30.71 39.01 -2.61
N PRO A 428 32.00 39.28 -2.34
CA PRO A 428 32.40 40.55 -1.74
C PRO A 428 32.02 41.67 -2.70
N ILE A 429 31.07 42.52 -2.29
CA ILE A 429 30.72 43.73 -3.02
C ILE A 429 31.87 44.73 -2.80
N ASP A 430 32.63 44.98 -3.85
CA ASP A 430 33.62 46.05 -3.87
C ASP A 430 32.90 47.42 -3.86
N ARG A 431 32.81 48.03 -2.67
CA ARG A 431 32.20 49.35 -2.48
C ARG A 431 33.10 50.50 -2.93
N SER A 432 34.32 50.24 -3.40
CA SER A 432 35.22 51.29 -3.91
C SER A 432 34.65 52.01 -5.13
N LYS A 433 33.78 51.33 -5.91
CA LYS A 433 33.07 51.86 -7.08
C LYS A 433 31.80 52.66 -6.76
N HIS A 434 31.34 52.63 -5.50
CA HIS A 434 30.13 53.33 -5.05
C HIS A 434 30.42 54.42 -4.01
N LYS A 435 31.60 55.05 -4.07
CA LYS A 435 31.85 56.28 -3.34
C LYS A 435 31.09 57.42 -4.03
N ALA A 436 30.08 57.96 -3.37
CA ALA A 436 29.43 59.19 -3.81
C ALA A 436 30.47 60.32 -3.77
N ASN A 437 30.99 60.69 -4.94
CA ASN A 437 31.78 61.89 -5.08
C ASN A 437 30.81 63.07 -5.00
N LYS A 438 30.83 63.76 -3.84
CA LYS A 438 30.21 65.07 -3.59
C LYS A 438 28.75 65.01 -3.11
N ILE A 439 28.58 65.29 -1.82
CA ILE A 439 27.32 65.81 -1.28
C ILE A 439 27.41 67.33 -1.42
N ILE A 440 26.57 67.93 -2.26
CA ILE A 440 26.36 69.38 -2.25
C ILE A 440 25.18 69.62 -1.32
N LEU A 441 25.45 70.19 -0.14
CA LEU A 441 24.42 70.72 0.73
C LEU A 441 24.01 72.09 0.18
N GLY A 442 22.74 72.20 -0.22
CA GLY A 442 22.08 73.47 -0.52
C GLY A 442 21.24 73.92 0.66
#